data_AF-A0A354ZLI0-F1
#
_entry.id   AF-A0A354ZLI0-F1
#
_cell.length_a   1.000
_cell.length_b   1.000
_cell.length_c   1.000
_cell.angle_alpha   90.00
_cell.angle_beta   90.00
_cell.angle_gamma   90.00
#
_symmetry.space_group_name_H-M   'P 1'
#
loop_
_entity.id
_entity.type
_entity.pdbx_description
1 polymer ?
#
loop_
_entity_poly.entity_id
_entity_poly.type
_entity_poly.pdbx_seq_one_letter_code
_entity_poly.pdbx_strand_id
1 'polypeptide(L)'
;MKATGIVRRIDDLGRVVIPKEIRRTLRIREGDPLEIFTDRDGEVILKKYSPMTDLSFFAQEYVDSLFDATGCIAAIADDHEVVAVSGAP
;
A
#
# COMPACT_ATOMS: atom_id res chain seq x y z
N MET A 1 -17.99 -1.55 -1.37
CA MET A 1 -17.57 -0.14 -1.57
C MET A 1 -18.34 0.78 -0.65
N LYS A 2 -17.69 1.79 -0.07
CA LYS A 2 -18.36 2.79 0.78
C LYS A 2 -18.48 4.09 -0.02
N ALA A 3 -19.68 4.46 -0.43
CA ALA A 3 -19.92 5.71 -1.16
C ALA A 3 -19.75 6.89 -0.21
N THR A 4 -18.77 7.76 -0.47
CA THR A 4 -18.58 9.00 0.30
C THR A 4 -19.47 10.14 -0.17
N GLY A 5 -20.06 10.03 -1.36
CA GLY A 5 -20.91 11.08 -1.97
C GLY A 5 -20.16 12.35 -2.36
N ILE A 6 -18.82 12.35 -2.29
CA ILE A 6 -18.01 13.54 -2.58
C ILE A 6 -17.76 13.64 -4.08
N VAL A 7 -18.15 14.78 -4.68
CA VAL A 7 -17.92 15.07 -6.11
C VAL A 7 -16.81 16.11 -6.25
N ARG A 8 -15.85 15.85 -7.15
CA ARG A 8 -14.78 16.80 -7.47
C ARG A 8 -14.64 16.95 -8.98
N ARG A 9 -14.38 18.18 -9.42
CA ARG A 9 -14.07 18.47 -10.82
C ARG A 9 -12.60 18.16 -11.12
N ILE A 10 -12.38 17.69 -12.34
CA ILE A 10 -11.06 17.55 -12.95
C ILE A 10 -10.58 18.95 -13.36
N ASP A 11 -9.29 19.22 -13.21
CA ASP A 11 -8.69 20.46 -13.69
C ASP A 11 -8.29 20.38 -15.18
N ASP A 12 -7.76 21.47 -15.73
CA ASP A 12 -7.43 21.54 -17.17
C ASP A 12 -6.32 20.57 -17.60
N LEU A 13 -5.61 19.96 -16.65
CA LEU A 13 -4.53 18.98 -16.90
C LEU A 13 -4.97 17.53 -16.63
N GLY A 14 -6.22 17.29 -16.25
CA GLY A 14 -6.69 15.94 -15.95
C GLY A 14 -6.46 15.49 -14.50
N ARG A 15 -6.04 16.37 -13.59
CA ARG A 15 -5.79 16.02 -12.18
C ARG A 15 -7.09 16.11 -11.37
N VAL A 16 -7.23 15.20 -10.41
CA VAL A 16 -8.31 15.22 -9.42
C VAL A 16 -7.74 15.42 -8.02
N VAL A 17 -8.39 16.28 -7.24
CA VAL A 17 -7.97 16.54 -5.85
C VAL A 17 -8.61 15.53 -4.91
N ILE A 18 -7.79 14.79 -4.17
CA ILE A 18 -8.25 13.90 -3.10
C ILE A 18 -8.62 14.75 -1.87
N PRO A 19 -9.88 14.72 -1.39
CA PRO A 19 -10.31 15.45 -0.21
C PRO A 19 -9.43 15.18 1.03
N LYS A 20 -9.22 16.20 1.86
CA LYS A 20 -8.36 16.11 3.06
C LYS A 20 -8.81 15.02 4.04
N GLU A 21 -10.11 14.76 4.11
CA GLU A 21 -10.68 13.71 4.95
C GLU A 21 -10.21 12.32 4.52
N ILE A 22 -10.35 11.98 3.23
CA ILE A 22 -9.87 10.71 2.67
C ILE A 22 -8.36 10.58 2.87
N ARG A 23 -7.59 11.65 2.60
CA ARG A 23 -6.14 11.65 2.83
C ARG A 23 -5.77 11.37 4.29
N ARG A 24 -6.48 11.96 5.26
CA ARG A 24 -6.24 11.70 6.69
C ARG A 24 -6.55 10.26 7.08
N THR A 25 -7.69 9.74 6.63
CA THR A 25 -8.12 8.37 6.94
C THR A 25 -7.16 7.34 6.35
N LEU A 26 -6.73 7.53 5.10
CA LEU A 26 -5.79 6.63 4.41
C LEU A 26 -4.31 6.98 4.66
N ARG A 27 -4.04 7.98 5.52
CA ARG A 27 -2.70 8.46 5.85
C ARG A 27 -1.84 8.77 4.61
N ILE A 28 -2.44 9.39 3.59
CA ILE A 28 -1.77 9.82 2.36
C ILE A 28 -1.18 11.21 2.59
N ARG A 29 0.14 11.32 2.47
CA ARG A 29 0.90 12.56 2.61
C ARG A 29 1.27 13.13 1.24
N GLU A 30 1.77 14.35 1.24
CA GLU A 30 2.31 14.95 0.03
C GLU A 30 3.57 14.19 -0.39
N GLY A 31 3.65 13.81 -1.67
CA GLY A 31 4.73 13.00 -2.22
C GLY A 31 4.51 11.48 -2.13
N ASP A 32 3.50 11.01 -1.40
CA ASP A 32 3.18 9.57 -1.34
C ASP A 32 2.81 9.06 -2.75
N PRO A 33 3.44 7.98 -3.24
CA PRO A 33 3.09 7.40 -4.52
C PRO A 33 1.75 6.67 -4.43
N LEU A 34 0.91 6.83 -5.45
CA LEU A 34 -0.36 6.14 -5.60
C LEU A 34 -0.38 5.41 -6.93
N GLU A 35 -0.87 4.17 -6.90
CA GLU A 35 -1.08 3.35 -8.07
C GLU A 35 -2.51 3.50 -8.59
N ILE A 36 -2.66 3.61 -9.91
CA ILE A 36 -3.94 3.83 -10.58
C ILE A 36 -4.32 2.55 -11.34
N PHE A 37 -5.46 1.99 -10.96
CA PHE A 37 -6.06 0.85 -11.65
C PHE A 37 -7.36 1.27 -12.32
N THR A 38 -7.70 0.60 -13.41
CA THR A 38 -9.00 0.74 -14.10
C THR A 38 -9.73 -0.60 -14.03
N ASP A 39 -10.96 -0.60 -13.53
CA ASP A 39 -11.82 -1.78 -13.57
C ASP A 39 -12.62 -1.84 -14.88
N ARG A 40 -13.25 -2.98 -15.17
CA ARG A 40 -14.00 -3.27 -16.39
C ARG A 40 -15.18 -2.32 -16.61
N ASP A 41 -15.75 -1.79 -15.53
CA ASP A 41 -16.87 -0.85 -15.55
C ASP A 41 -16.43 0.62 -15.70
N GLY A 42 -15.15 0.86 -15.97
CA GLY A 42 -14.58 2.21 -16.13
C GLY A 42 -14.32 2.93 -14.81
N GLU A 43 -14.39 2.21 -13.68
CA GLU A 43 -14.03 2.75 -12.38
C GLU A 43 -12.51 2.95 -12.27
N VAL A 44 -12.12 4.08 -11.68
CA VAL A 44 -10.71 4.37 -11.37
C VAL A 44 -10.49 4.08 -9.89
N ILE A 45 -9.59 3.13 -9.61
CA ILE A 45 -9.24 2.70 -8.26
C ILE A 45 -7.85 3.22 -7.94
N LEU A 46 -7.73 3.96 -6.83
CA LEU A 46 -6.44 4.45 -6.32
C LEU A 46 -6.02 3.60 -5.12
N LYS A 47 -4.79 3.06 -5.14
CA LYS A 47 -4.19 2.33 -4.02
C LYS A 47 -2.87 2.98 -3.62
N LYS A 48 -2.45 2.86 -2.35
CA LYS A 48 -1.10 3.25 -1.96
C LYS A 48 -0.11 2.34 -2.68
N TYR A 49 0.86 2.95 -3.35
CA TYR A 49 1.91 2.19 -4.00
C TYR A 49 2.93 1.76 -2.92
N SER A 50 3.17 0.46 -2.80
CA SER A 50 4.30 -0.07 -2.06
C SER A 50 5.19 -0.83 -3.04
N PRO A 51 6.46 -0.43 -3.22
CA PRO A 51 7.40 -1.18 -4.07
C PRO A 51 7.65 -2.59 -3.51
N MET A 52 7.28 -2.84 -2.25
CA MET A 52 7.37 -4.15 -1.61
C MET A 52 6.11 -5.00 -1.77
N THR A 53 5.07 -4.52 -2.47
CA THR A 53 3.87 -5.35 -2.72
C THR A 53 4.24 -6.66 -3.41
N ASP A 54 5.19 -6.65 -4.36
CA ASP A 54 5.70 -7.89 -4.96
C ASP A 54 6.62 -8.67 -4.02
N LEU A 55 7.38 -7.99 -3.15
CA LEU A 55 8.25 -8.64 -2.17
C LEU A 55 7.44 -9.39 -1.11
N SER A 56 6.23 -8.92 -0.77
CA SER A 56 5.37 -9.56 0.22
C SER A 56 5.02 -11.01 -0.13
N PHE A 57 4.95 -11.36 -1.42
CA PHE A 57 4.75 -12.75 -1.86
C PHE A 57 5.92 -13.68 -1.47
N PHE A 58 7.14 -13.15 -1.38
CA PHE A 58 8.35 -13.91 -1.03
C PHE A 58 8.87 -13.59 0.37
N ALA A 59 8.30 -12.57 1.03
CA ALA A 59 8.81 -12.05 2.28
C ALA A 59 8.84 -13.13 3.36
N GLN A 60 7.82 -14.01 3.39
CA GLN A 60 7.78 -15.13 4.34
C GLN A 60 8.92 -16.13 4.10
N GLU A 61 9.11 -16.58 2.87
CA GLU A 61 10.19 -17.53 2.54
C GLU A 61 11.59 -16.97 2.88
N TYR A 62 11.78 -15.65 2.71
CA TYR A 62 13.03 -14.99 3.08
C TYR A 62 13.26 -14.96 4.59
N VAL A 63 12.26 -14.58 5.39
CA VAL A 63 12.42 -14.54 6.85
C VAL A 63 12.58 -15.93 7.44
N ASP A 64 11.92 -16.95 6.85
CA ASP A 64 12.07 -18.35 7.25
C ASP A 64 13.49 -18.84 6.94
N SER A 65 14.00 -18.58 5.73
CA SER A 65 15.38 -18.95 5.35
C SER A 65 16.43 -18.26 6.24
N LEU A 66 16.19 -17.01 6.64
CA LEU A 66 17.05 -16.27 7.55
C LEU A 66 17.02 -16.85 8.98
N PHE A 67 15.84 -17.22 9.47
CA PHE A 67 15.69 -17.87 10.77
C PHE A 67 16.40 -19.22 10.79
N ASP A 68 16.20 -20.05 9.75
CA ASP A 68 16.84 -21.36 9.62
C ASP A 68 18.37 -21.26 9.57
N ALA A 69 18.90 -20.24 8.87
CA ALA A 69 20.34 -20.06 8.72
C ALA A 69 21.02 -19.44 9.97
N THR A 70 20.31 -18.57 10.71
CA THR A 70 20.92 -17.75 11.77
C THR A 70 20.45 -18.09 13.18
N GLY A 71 19.32 -18.80 13.32
CA GLY A 71 18.63 -19.03 14.59
C GLY A 71 18.09 -17.76 15.26
N CYS A 72 18.16 -16.60 14.59
CA CYS A 72 17.73 -15.31 15.11
C CYS A 72 16.37 -14.93 14.54
N ILE A 73 15.55 -14.23 15.35
CA ILE A 73 14.26 -13.68 14.88
C ILE A 73 14.52 -12.75 13.69
N ALA A 74 13.83 -13.00 12.58
CA ALA A 74 13.92 -12.22 11.35
C ALA A 74 12.58 -11.56 11.03
N ALA A 75 12.62 -10.33 10.52
CA ALA A 75 11.43 -9.59 10.12
C ALA A 75 11.72 -8.75 8.87
N ILE A 76 10.73 -8.67 7.98
CA ILE A 76 10.69 -7.72 6.86
C ILE A 76 9.54 -6.75 7.15
N ALA A 77 9.81 -5.45 7.04
CA ALA A 77 8.84 -4.39 7.26
C ALA A 77 8.98 -3.31 6.18
N ASP A 78 7.86 -2.70 5.80
CA ASP A 78 7.85 -1.49 5.00
C ASP A 78 7.63 -0.24 5.89
N ASP A 79 7.35 0.90 5.27
CA ASP A 79 7.13 2.16 5.97
C ASP A 79 5.79 2.24 6.71
N HIS A 80 4.96 1.20 6.65
CA HIS A 80 3.61 1.15 7.18
C HIS A 80 3.38 -0.03 8.11
N GLU A 81 3.92 -1.20 7.79
CA GLU A 81 3.65 -2.45 8.52
C GLU A 81 4.81 -3.45 8.48
N VAL A 82 4.75 -4.42 9.40
CA VAL A 82 5.58 -5.61 9.33
C VAL A 82 4.94 -6.55 8.32
N VAL A 83 5.68 -6.84 7.25
CA VAL A 83 5.21 -7.65 6.11
C VAL A 83 5.35 -9.14 6.40
N ALA A 84 6.44 -9.56 7.06
CA ALA A 84 6.68 -10.95 7.44
C ALA A 84 7.58 -11.05 8.68
N VAL A 85 7.42 -12.12 9.45
CA VAL A 85 8.22 -12.44 10.65
C VAL A 85 8.45 -13.95 10.72
N SER A 86 9.62 -14.35 11.22
CA SER A 86 9.93 -15.74 11.57
C SER A 86 10.74 -15.83 12.86
N GLY A 87 10.51 -16.89 13.65
CA GLY A 87 11.18 -17.14 14.93
C GLY A 87 10.64 -16.38 16.15
N ALA A 88 9.68 -15.48 15.98
CA ALA A 88 8.98 -14.84 17.10
C ALA A 88 7.96 -15.82 17.75
N PRO A 89 7.67 -15.70 19.07
CA PRO A 89 6.69 -16.54 19.76
C PRO A 89 5.25 -16.37 19.28
#